data_AF-A0A917KHI4-F1
#
_entry.id   AF-A0A917KHI4-F1
#
_cell.length_a   1.000
_cell.length_b   1.000
_cell.length_c   1.000
_cell.angle_alpha   90.00
_cell.angle_beta   90.00
_cell.angle_gamma   90.00
#
_symmetry.space_group_name_H-M   'P 1'
#
loop_
_entity.id
_entity.type
_entity.pdbx_description
1 polymer ?
#
loop_
_entity_poly.entity_id
_entity_poly.type
_entity_poly.pdbx_seq_one_letter_code
_entity_poly.pdbx_strand_id
1 'polypeptide(L)'
;MVFAYWFLFGVLIFIATFGVGCAVNMFSKRWWLSLALGGAGAVWLLAVAGGRMVWPEWIVFAVGCAGAGLAAWAVYVLRKRGYPLFS
;
A
#
# COMPACT_ATOMS: atom_id res chain seq x y z
N MET A 1 -15.62 -2.59 19.63
CA MET A 1 -14.24 -2.10 19.89
C MET A 1 -13.17 -3.03 19.36
N VAL A 2 -13.23 -4.35 19.61
CA VAL A 2 -12.22 -5.32 19.13
C VAL A 2 -12.03 -5.26 17.59
N PHE A 3 -13.10 -5.23 16.81
CA PHE A 3 -13.04 -5.19 15.34
C PHE A 3 -12.28 -3.97 14.77
N ALA A 4 -12.55 -2.77 15.30
CA ALA A 4 -11.91 -1.53 14.86
C ALA A 4 -10.38 -1.54 15.10
N TYR A 5 -9.93 -2.18 16.19
CA TYR A 5 -8.50 -2.31 16.49
C TYR A 5 -7.79 -3.25 15.50
N TRP A 6 -8.42 -4.39 15.18
CA TRP A 6 -7.89 -5.32 14.17
C TRP A 6 -7.92 -4.74 12.76
N PHE A 7 -8.93 -3.94 12.44
CA PHE A 7 -8.98 -3.21 11.17
C PHE A 7 -7.86 -2.17 11.06
N LEU A 8 -7.68 -1.33 12.08
CA LEU A 8 -6.56 -0.37 12.13
C LEU A 8 -5.21 -1.06 12.04
N PHE A 9 -5.04 -2.18 12.74
CA PHE A 9 -3.83 -2.98 12.65
C PHE A 9 -3.61 -3.57 11.25
N GLY A 10 -4.68 -4.03 10.58
CA GLY A 10 -4.65 -4.47 9.19
C GLY A 10 -4.26 -3.36 8.21
N VAL A 11 -4.81 -2.16 8.37
CA VAL A 11 -4.44 -0.98 7.58
C VAL A 11 -2.99 -0.57 7.85
N LEU A 12 -2.53 -0.66 9.09
CA LEU A 12 -1.15 -0.37 9.45
C LEU A 12 -0.18 -1.37 8.81
N ILE A 13 -0.50 -2.66 8.86
CA ILE A 13 0.25 -3.72 8.18
C ILE A 13 0.26 -3.46 6.68
N PHE A 14 -0.86 -3.05 6.09
CA PHE A 14 -0.95 -2.73 4.67
C PHE A 14 0.02 -1.61 4.28
N ILE A 15 -0.01 -0.50 5.02
CA ILE A 15 0.87 0.65 4.78
C ILE A 15 2.34 0.26 5.03
N ALA A 16 2.61 -0.51 6.08
CA ALA A 16 3.95 -0.99 6.40
C ALA A 16 4.50 -1.92 5.29
N THR A 17 3.67 -2.84 4.79
CA THR A 17 4.03 -3.76 3.70
C THR A 17 4.27 -2.99 2.41
N PHE A 18 3.50 -1.94 2.15
CA PHE A 18 3.72 -1.05 1.02
C PHE A 18 5.03 -0.26 1.17
N GLY A 19 5.30 0.32 2.35
CA GLY A 19 6.54 1.03 2.65
C GLY A 19 7.78 0.14 2.54
N VAL A 20 7.70 -1.10 3.04
CA VAL A 20 8.72 -2.13 2.86
C VAL A 20 8.86 -2.48 1.38
N GLY A 21 7.76 -2.63 0.65
CA GLY A 21 7.77 -2.86 -0.80
C GLY A 21 8.44 -1.72 -1.58
N CYS A 22 8.31 -0.46 -1.13
CA CYS A 22 9.04 0.68 -1.67
C CYS A 22 10.54 0.64 -1.34
N ALA A 23 10.89 0.28 -0.11
CA ALA A 23 12.30 0.11 0.28
C ALA A 23 12.96 -1.04 -0.50
N VAL A 24 12.29 -2.19 -0.61
CA VAL A 24 12.77 -3.33 -1.42
C VAL A 24 12.89 -2.94 -2.90
N ASN A 25 11.99 -2.10 -3.41
CA ASN A 25 12.07 -1.60 -4.78
C ASN A 25 13.30 -0.71 -5.02
N MET A 26 13.74 0.07 -4.03
CA MET A 26 15.03 0.78 -4.11
C MET A 26 16.22 -0.19 -4.25
N PHE A 27 16.18 -1.35 -3.58
CA PHE A 27 17.24 -2.37 -3.68
C PHE A 27 17.16 -3.23 -4.95
N SER A 28 15.95 -3.63 -5.35
CA SER A 28 15.72 -4.57 -6.46
C SER A 28 15.54 -3.90 -7.82
N LYS A 29 15.43 -2.56 -7.88
CA LYS A 29 15.20 -1.75 -9.09
C LYS A 29 13.95 -2.15 -9.89
N ARG A 30 13.04 -2.91 -9.28
CA ARG A 30 11.81 -3.44 -9.89
C ARG A 30 10.59 -2.66 -9.42
N TRP A 31 10.26 -1.62 -10.19
CA TRP A 31 9.19 -0.65 -9.88
C TRP A 31 7.80 -1.27 -9.65
N TRP A 32 7.56 -2.42 -10.28
CA TRP A 32 6.33 -3.18 -10.23
C TRP A 32 6.18 -3.98 -8.93
N LEU A 33 7.25 -4.18 -8.16
CA LEU A 33 7.22 -4.96 -6.93
C LEU A 33 6.39 -4.25 -5.83
N SER A 34 6.55 -2.93 -5.69
CA SER A 34 5.77 -2.14 -4.73
C SER A 34 4.28 -2.10 -5.08
N LEU A 35 3.97 -2.01 -6.38
CA LEU A 35 2.59 -2.08 -6.88
C LEU A 35 1.98 -3.47 -6.68
N ALA A 36 2.74 -4.54 -6.92
CA ALA A 36 2.28 -5.91 -6.71
C ALA A 36 2.01 -6.21 -5.23
N LEU A 37 2.91 -5.80 -4.33
CA LEU A 37 2.74 -5.96 -2.88
C LEU A 37 1.59 -5.10 -2.34
N GLY A 38 1.46 -3.85 -2.81
CA GLY A 38 0.31 -2.99 -2.51
C GLY A 38 -1.00 -3.53 -3.04
N GLY A 39 -1.03 -4.08 -4.26
CA GLY A 39 -2.22 -4.72 -4.81
C GLY A 39 -2.63 -5.95 -4.01
N ALA A 40 -1.68 -6.84 -3.72
CA ALA A 40 -1.91 -8.05 -2.95
C ALA A 40 -2.42 -7.76 -1.53
N GLY A 41 -1.84 -6.76 -0.85
CA GLY A 41 -2.29 -6.33 0.47
C GLY A 41 -3.72 -5.77 0.46
N ALA A 42 -4.10 -5.04 -0.59
CA ALA A 42 -5.44 -4.45 -0.70
C ALA A 42 -6.49 -5.53 -0.96
N VAL A 43 -6.19 -6.49 -1.83
CA VAL A 43 -7.05 -7.66 -2.09
C VAL A 43 -7.20 -8.50 -0.82
N TRP A 44 -6.11 -8.73 -0.08
CA TRP A 44 -6.16 -9.47 1.17
C TRP A 44 -7.04 -8.78 2.21
N LEU A 45 -6.90 -7.47 2.40
CA LEU A 45 -7.74 -6.68 3.31
C LEU A 45 -9.22 -6.73 2.91
N LEU A 46 -9.52 -6.62 1.62
CA LEU A 46 -10.89 -6.76 1.12
C LEU A 46 -11.46 -8.15 1.34
N ALA A 47 -10.67 -9.20 1.11
CA ALA A 47 -11.10 -10.58 1.30
C ALA A 47 -11.37 -10.92 2.77
N VAL A 48 -10.54 -10.41 3.69
CA VAL A 48 -10.63 -10.74 5.13
C VAL A 48 -11.62 -9.83 5.87
N ALA A 49 -11.68 -8.54 5.53
CA ALA A 49 -12.42 -7.55 6.29
C ALA A 49 -13.53 -6.85 5.50
N GLY A 50 -13.52 -6.87 4.16
CA GLY A 50 -14.41 -6.06 3.33
C GLY A 50 -15.90 -6.26 3.59
N GLY A 51 -16.34 -7.51 3.83
CA GLY A 51 -17.74 -7.81 4.14
C GLY A 51 -18.23 -7.33 5.51
N ARG A 52 -17.32 -6.87 6.37
CA ARG A 52 -17.62 -6.40 7.74
C ARG A 52 -17.30 -4.90 7.91
N MET A 53 -16.83 -4.23 6.87
CA MET A 53 -16.45 -2.81 6.94
C MET A 53 -17.68 -1.91 6.99
N VAL A 54 -17.73 -1.03 7.99
CA VAL A 54 -18.67 0.09 8.07
C VAL A 54 -18.14 1.31 7.33
N TRP A 55 -19.01 2.30 7.08
CA TRP A 55 -18.72 3.43 6.21
C TRP A 55 -17.38 4.17 6.52
N PRO A 56 -17.04 4.44 7.80
CA PRO A 56 -15.75 5.08 8.12
C PRO A 56 -14.52 4.25 7.73
N GLU A 57 -14.61 2.93 7.80
CA GLU A 57 -13.51 2.01 7.51
C GLU A 57 -13.22 1.96 6.01
N TRP A 58 -14.26 2.03 5.19
CA TRP A 58 -14.12 2.19 3.74
C TRP A 58 -13.43 3.49 3.35
N ILE A 59 -13.69 4.59 4.05
CA ILE A 59 -13.00 5.87 3.81
C ILE A 59 -11.50 5.72 4.12
N VAL A 60 -11.16 5.13 5.26
CA VAL A 60 -9.77 4.89 5.65
C VAL A 60 -9.07 3.97 4.65
N PHE A 61 -9.74 2.91 4.19
CA PHE A 61 -9.23 2.01 3.16
C PHE A 61 -8.98 2.75 1.84
N ALA A 62 -9.94 3.56 1.38
CA ALA A 62 -9.80 4.36 0.16
C ALA A 62 -8.65 5.36 0.24
N VAL A 63 -8.48 6.04 1.38
CA VAL A 63 -7.34 6.95 1.63
C VAL A 63 -6.02 6.17 1.61
N GLY A 64 -5.97 4.98 2.22
CA GLY A 64 -4.81 4.09 2.18
C GLY A 64 -4.43 3.67 0.75
N CYS A 65 -5.41 3.25 -0.06
CA CYS A 65 -5.22 2.92 -1.46
C CYS A 65 -4.75 4.14 -2.28
N ALA A 66 -5.33 5.32 -2.07
CA ALA A 66 -4.93 6.54 -2.74
C ALA A 66 -3.47 6.93 -2.38
N GLY A 67 -3.10 6.83 -1.10
CA GLY A 67 -1.73 7.07 -0.64
C GLY A 67 -0.72 6.09 -1.26
N ALA A 68 -1.05 4.81 -1.31
CA ALA A 68 -0.23 3.79 -1.97
C ALA A 68 -0.08 4.07 -3.49
N GLY A 69 -1.18 4.44 -4.17
CA GLY A 69 -1.15 4.81 -5.58
C GLY A 69 -0.28 6.05 -5.85
N LEU A 70 -0.41 7.09 -5.04
CA LEU A 70 0.42 8.31 -5.14
C LEU A 70 1.90 8.01 -4.88
N ALA A 71 2.22 7.16 -3.91
CA ALA A 71 3.58 6.78 -3.63
C ALA A 71 4.19 5.94 -4.77
N ALA A 72 3.43 5.00 -5.35
CA ALA A 72 3.85 4.27 -6.54
C ALA A 72 4.09 5.21 -7.74
N TRP A 73 3.19 6.18 -7.93
CA TRP A 73 3.35 7.22 -8.96
C TRP A 73 4.62 8.04 -8.72
N ALA A 74 4.87 8.48 -7.48
CA ALA A 74 6.05 9.25 -7.13
C ALA A 74 7.34 8.48 -7.45
N VAL A 75 7.39 7.19 -7.11
CA VAL A 75 8.53 6.32 -7.46
C VAL A 75 8.68 6.18 -8.97
N TYR A 76 7.59 6.01 -9.71
CA TYR A 76 7.61 5.96 -11.18
C TYR A 76 8.16 7.27 -11.79
N VAL A 77 7.74 8.42 -11.29
CA VAL A 77 8.22 9.74 -11.75
C VAL A 77 9.69 9.94 -11.42
N LEU A 78 10.14 9.60 -10.21
CA LEU A 78 11.54 9.71 -9.80
C LEU A 78 12.44 8.81 -10.65
N ARG A 79 11.99 7.59 -10.97
CA ARG A 79 12.69 6.70 -11.91
C ARG A 79 12.78 7.33 -13.31
N LYS A 80 11.68 7.88 -13.83
CA LYS A 80 11.67 8.53 -15.15
C LYS A 80 12.60 9.74 -15.23
N ARG A 81 12.85 10.42 -14.11
CA ARG A 81 13.78 11.54 -13.99
C ARG A 81 15.25 11.11 -13.81
N GLY A 82 15.55 9.81 -13.79
CA GLY A 82 16.92 9.30 -13.74
C GLY A 82 17.58 9.38 -12.36
N TYR A 83 16.80 9.45 -11.28
CA TYR A 83 17.39 9.42 -9.94
C TYR A 83 18.09 8.07 -9.68
N PRO A 84 19.38 8.07 -9.27
CA PRO A 84 20.22 6.86 -9.21
C PRO A 84 19.75 5.83 -8.18
N LEU A 85 18.98 6.25 -7.17
CA LEU A 85 18.33 5.37 -6.19
C LEU A 85 17.16 4.54 -6.76
N PHE A 86 16.65 4.88 -7.94
CA PHE A 86 15.46 4.26 -8.54
C PHE A 86 15.66 3.77 -9.99
N SER A 87 16.88 3.93 -10.54
CA SER A 87 17.31 3.51 -11.89
C SER A 87 17.99 2.14 -11.86
#